data_AF-A0A836XLI6-F1
#
_entry.id   AF-A0A836XLI6-F1
#
_cell.length_a   1.000
_cell.length_b   1.000
_cell.length_c   1.000
_cell.angle_alpha   90.00
_cell.angle_beta   90.00
_cell.angle_gamma   90.00
#
_symmetry.space_group_name_H-M   'P 1'
#
loop_
_entity.id
_entity.type
_entity.pdbx_description
1 polymer ?
#
loop_
_entity_poly.entity_id
_entity_poly.type
_entity_poly.pdbx_seq_one_letter_code
_entity_poly.pdbx_strand_id
1 'polypeptide(L)'
;MTIITENFLAFLKETAPDLALTTLEIGARKIAGETEPFHQLINTLPNAKLVGFEPDEYACKELNQDSSDQFSYYPTALSDKQGTAPFYETVHPMCSSLYEPNAPFLKRYNG
;
A
#
# COMPACT_ATOMS: atom_id res chain seq x y z
N MET A 1 5.40 3.51 -19.64
CA MET A 1 4.73 2.24 -19.28
C MET A 1 3.22 2.50 -19.24
N THR A 2 2.64 3.00 -20.34
CA THR A 2 1.41 3.80 -20.27
C THR A 2 0.32 3.26 -21.20
N ILE A 3 0.65 2.90 -22.44
CA ILE A 3 -0.33 2.45 -23.44
C ILE A 3 -1.04 1.14 -23.05
N ILE A 4 -0.30 0.15 -22.50
CA ILE A 4 -0.90 -1.15 -22.14
C ILE A 4 -1.89 -0.99 -20.97
N THR A 5 -1.51 -0.22 -19.95
CA THR A 5 -2.37 0.07 -18.79
C THR A 5 -3.62 0.83 -19.21
N GLU A 6 -3.48 1.88 -20.02
CA GLU A 6 -4.60 2.66 -20.54
C GLU A 6 -5.57 1.80 -21.35
N ASN A 7 -5.05 0.95 -22.26
CA ASN A 7 -5.87 0.03 -23.05
C ASN A 7 -6.62 -0.98 -22.17
N PHE A 8 -5.97 -1.50 -21.12
CA PHE A 8 -6.60 -2.44 -20.20
C PHE A 8 -7.71 -1.76 -19.38
N LEU A 9 -7.49 -0.55 -18.88
CA LEU A 9 -8.50 0.21 -18.15
C LEU A 9 -9.69 0.59 -19.05
N ALA A 10 -9.44 0.93 -20.31
CA ALA A 10 -10.49 1.17 -21.30
C ALA A 10 -11.30 -0.09 -21.59
N PHE A 11 -10.62 -1.23 -21.78
CA PHE A 11 -11.27 -2.53 -21.96
C PHE A 11 -12.16 -2.90 -20.76
N LEU A 12 -11.71 -2.67 -19.52
CA LEU A 12 -12.51 -2.93 -18.33
C LEU A 12 -13.75 -2.03 -18.25
N LYS A 13 -13.61 -0.75 -18.58
CA LYS A 13 -14.75 0.18 -18.63
C LYS A 13 -15.80 -0.24 -19.65
N GLU A 14 -15.39 -0.81 -20.77
CA GLU A 14 -16.30 -1.27 -21.82
C GLU A 14 -16.97 -2.61 -21.48
N THR A 15 -16.19 -3.57 -20.99
CA THR A 15 -16.64 -4.97 -20.86
C THR A 15 -17.20 -5.32 -19.49
N ALA A 16 -16.76 -4.61 -18.44
CA ALA A 16 -17.16 -4.87 -17.05
C ALA A 16 -17.22 -3.56 -16.24
N PRO A 17 -18.04 -2.56 -16.65
CA PRO A 17 -18.09 -1.25 -15.99
C PRO A 17 -18.47 -1.32 -14.51
N ASP A 18 -19.26 -2.33 -14.12
CA ASP A 18 -19.74 -2.50 -12.75
C ASP A 18 -18.91 -3.50 -11.93
N LEU A 19 -17.76 -3.94 -12.43
CA LEU A 19 -16.90 -4.90 -11.74
C LEU A 19 -16.57 -4.41 -10.32
N ALA A 20 -17.06 -5.16 -9.34
CA ALA A 20 -16.71 -4.96 -7.94
C ALA A 20 -15.38 -5.65 -7.64
N LEU A 21 -14.40 -4.89 -7.19
CA LEU A 21 -13.07 -5.37 -6.84
C LEU A 21 -12.68 -4.79 -5.48
N THR A 22 -12.01 -5.58 -4.65
CA THR A 22 -11.38 -5.07 -3.43
C THR A 22 -9.92 -5.47 -3.44
N THR A 23 -9.05 -4.46 -3.45
CA THR A 23 -7.59 -4.63 -3.42
C THR A 23 -7.08 -4.44 -2.00
N LEU A 24 -6.17 -5.31 -1.56
CA LEU A 24 -5.45 -5.16 -0.30
C LEU A 24 -4.05 -4.63 -0.59
N GLU A 25 -3.67 -3.51 0.04
CA GLU A 25 -2.34 -2.92 -0.06
C GLU A 25 -1.62 -3.05 1.28
N ILE A 26 -0.53 -3.82 1.32
CA ILE A 26 0.19 -4.13 2.56
C ILE A 26 1.50 -3.34 2.59
N GLY A 27 1.64 -2.44 3.55
CA GLY A 27 2.73 -1.47 3.58
C GLY A 27 2.46 -0.30 2.65
N ALA A 28 1.31 0.38 2.84
CA ALA A 28 0.81 1.44 1.97
C ALA A 28 1.55 2.79 2.12
N ARG A 29 2.86 2.75 2.41
CA ARG A 29 3.63 3.94 2.74
C ARG A 29 3.67 4.91 1.57
N LYS A 30 3.22 6.14 1.78
CA LYS A 30 3.31 7.21 0.80
C LYS A 30 4.76 7.58 0.53
N ILE A 31 5.18 7.49 -0.73
CA ILE A 31 6.47 7.99 -1.20
C ILE A 31 6.22 9.32 -1.93
N ALA A 32 6.93 10.37 -1.54
CA ALA A 32 6.70 11.71 -2.07
C ALA A 32 6.92 11.76 -3.59
N GLY A 33 5.92 12.25 -4.33
CA GLY A 33 5.96 12.35 -5.79
C GLY A 33 5.62 11.03 -6.51
N GLU A 34 5.30 9.98 -5.79
CA GLU A 34 4.94 8.68 -6.35
C GLU A 34 3.50 8.32 -6.02
N THR A 35 2.88 7.56 -6.92
CA THR A 35 1.56 6.96 -6.72
C THR A 35 1.62 5.58 -7.32
N GLU A 36 1.08 4.62 -6.59
CA GLU A 36 1.06 3.24 -7.04
C GLU A 36 0.26 3.11 -8.35
N PRO A 37 0.83 2.56 -9.44
CA PRO A 37 0.14 2.49 -10.73
C PRO A 37 -1.21 1.78 -10.67
N PHE A 38 -1.38 0.82 -9.76
CA PHE A 38 -2.64 0.10 -9.60
C PHE A 38 -3.74 0.93 -8.94
N HIS A 39 -3.45 2.09 -8.34
CA HIS A 39 -4.48 3.04 -7.88
C HIS A 39 -5.34 3.54 -9.05
N GLN A 40 -4.80 3.57 -10.28
CA GLN A 40 -5.57 3.91 -11.48
C GLN A 40 -6.72 2.94 -11.75
N LEU A 41 -6.59 1.66 -11.38
CA LEU A 41 -7.66 0.68 -11.49
C LEU A 41 -8.83 1.02 -10.56
N ILE A 42 -8.50 1.39 -9.31
CA ILE A 42 -9.48 1.76 -8.30
C ILE A 42 -10.23 3.03 -8.71
N ASN A 43 -9.50 4.03 -9.19
CA ASN A 43 -10.07 5.29 -9.68
C ASN A 43 -10.86 5.14 -11.00
N THR A 44 -10.70 4.02 -11.71
CA THR A 44 -11.35 3.76 -13.01
C THR A 44 -12.73 3.13 -12.85
N LEU A 45 -12.89 2.21 -11.91
CA LEU A 45 -14.11 1.43 -11.72
C LEU A 45 -14.88 1.93 -10.50
N PRO A 46 -16.18 2.26 -10.63
CA PRO A 46 -16.96 2.86 -9.53
C PRO A 46 -17.12 1.93 -8.33
N ASN A 47 -17.08 0.61 -8.55
CA ASN A 47 -17.25 -0.41 -7.50
C ASN A 47 -15.91 -1.01 -7.04
N ALA A 48 -14.78 -0.49 -7.51
CA ALA A 48 -13.47 -0.88 -7.00
C ALA A 48 -13.16 -0.17 -5.68
N LYS A 49 -12.50 -0.87 -4.78
CA LYS A 49 -12.10 -0.36 -3.46
C LYS A 49 -10.69 -0.79 -3.12
N LEU A 50 -10.02 0.01 -2.30
CA LEU A 50 -8.74 -0.30 -1.72
C LEU A 50 -8.81 -0.29 -0.20
N VAL A 51 -8.27 -1.34 0.41
CA VAL A 51 -8.05 -1.45 1.85
C VAL A 51 -6.54 -1.52 2.07
N GLY A 52 -5.98 -0.43 2.58
CA GLY A 52 -4.55 -0.28 2.82
C GLY A 52 -4.18 -0.49 4.29
N PHE A 53 -2.98 -1.00 4.51
CA PHE A 53 -2.41 -1.20 5.85
C PHE A 53 -1.06 -0.47 5.93
N GLU A 54 -0.98 0.54 6.79
CA GLU A 54 0.24 1.28 7.11
C GLU A 54 0.39 1.31 8.63
N PRO A 55 1.38 0.63 9.23
CA PRO A 55 1.48 0.51 10.69
C PRO A 55 1.83 1.83 11.41
N ASP A 56 2.44 2.80 10.73
CA ASP A 56 2.66 4.13 11.32
C ASP A 56 1.34 4.93 11.38
N GLU A 57 0.90 5.29 12.59
CA GLU A 57 -0.37 5.98 12.82
C GLU A 57 -0.45 7.35 12.13
N TYR A 58 0.67 8.09 12.07
CA TYR A 58 0.70 9.42 11.48
C TYR A 58 0.64 9.33 9.95
N ALA A 59 1.46 8.47 9.34
CA ALA A 59 1.44 8.21 7.91
C ALA A 59 0.08 7.64 7.46
N CYS A 60 -0.50 6.71 8.23
CA CYS A 60 -1.85 6.18 7.96
C CYS A 60 -2.92 7.27 8.03
N LYS A 61 -2.80 8.22 8.95
CA LYS A 61 -3.72 9.36 9.04
C LYS A 61 -3.58 10.27 7.84
N GLU A 62 -2.37 10.59 7.39
CA GLU A 62 -2.11 11.38 6.18
C GLU A 62 -2.71 10.70 4.94
N LEU A 63 -2.54 9.38 4.80
CA LEU A 63 -3.14 8.62 3.70
C LEU A 63 -4.67 8.77 3.63
N ASN A 64 -5.36 8.64 4.77
CA ASN A 64 -6.81 8.79 4.80
C ASN A 64 -7.29 10.23 4.58
N GLN A 65 -6.48 11.25 4.92
CA GLN A 65 -6.83 12.65 4.70
C GLN A 65 -6.81 13.02 3.21
N ASP A 66 -5.91 12.40 2.45
CA ASP A 66 -5.69 12.68 1.03
C ASP A 66 -6.52 11.78 0.10
N SER A 67 -7.24 10.79 0.63
CA SER A 67 -7.87 9.74 -0.16
C SER A 67 -9.37 9.95 -0.42
N SER A 68 -9.87 9.39 -1.53
CA SER A 68 -11.31 9.34 -1.80
C SER A 68 -12.01 8.22 -1.00
N ASP A 69 -13.34 8.22 -1.02
CA ASP A 69 -14.17 7.22 -0.32
C ASP A 69 -13.95 5.76 -0.81
N GLN A 70 -13.28 5.56 -1.95
CA GLN A 70 -12.92 4.22 -2.45
C GLN A 70 -11.70 3.63 -1.75
N PHE A 71 -10.95 4.43 -0.98
CA PHE A 71 -9.74 4.03 -0.29
C PHE A 71 -9.97 4.12 1.22
N SER A 72 -9.46 3.16 1.96
CA SER A 72 -9.49 3.17 3.42
C SER A 72 -8.21 2.57 3.95
N TYR A 73 -7.51 3.29 4.84
CA TYR A 73 -6.24 2.85 5.40
C TYR A 73 -6.35 2.59 6.90
N TYR A 74 -5.68 1.54 7.36
CA TYR A 74 -5.70 1.09 8.76
C TYR A 74 -4.30 1.12 9.38
N PRO A 75 -4.16 1.65 10.61
CA PRO A 75 -2.88 1.76 11.32
C PRO A 75 -2.47 0.41 11.93
N THR A 76 -2.29 -0.62 11.10
CA THR A 76 -2.10 -1.99 11.59
C THR A 76 -1.23 -2.80 10.63
N ALA A 77 -0.20 -3.47 11.18
CA ALA A 77 0.57 -4.47 10.43
C ALA A 77 -0.20 -5.80 10.36
N LEU A 78 0.00 -6.55 9.27
CA LEU A 78 -0.59 -7.88 9.12
C LEU A 78 0.34 -8.98 9.64
N SER A 79 -0.27 -10.00 10.27
CA SER A 79 0.40 -11.15 10.87
C SER A 79 -0.52 -12.37 10.82
N ASP A 80 0.04 -13.57 10.98
CA ASP A 80 -0.71 -14.81 11.16
C ASP A 80 -1.39 -14.90 12.54
N LYS A 81 -1.00 -14.00 13.46
CA LYS A 81 -1.52 -13.91 14.83
C LYS A 81 -2.02 -12.52 15.15
N GLN A 82 -3.10 -12.45 15.93
CA GLN A 82 -3.60 -11.20 16.48
C GLN A 82 -2.79 -10.80 17.74
N GLY A 83 -2.49 -9.52 17.88
CA GLY A 83 -1.87 -8.96 19.08
C GLY A 83 -1.00 -7.75 18.78
N THR A 84 -0.27 -7.30 19.80
CA THR A 84 0.76 -6.28 19.69
C THR A 84 2.13 -6.94 19.65
N ALA A 85 2.99 -6.48 18.75
CA ALA A 85 4.37 -6.94 18.64
C ALA A 85 5.29 -5.73 18.40
N PRO A 86 6.59 -5.84 18.75
CA PRO A 86 7.57 -4.83 18.34
C PRO A 86 7.57 -4.67 16.82
N PHE A 87 7.49 -3.43 16.36
CA PHE A 87 7.66 -3.07 14.96
C PHE A 87 9.01 -2.37 14.80
N TYR A 88 9.89 -2.95 14.01
CA TYR A 88 11.25 -2.48 13.83
C TYR A 88 11.32 -1.65 12.56
N GLU A 89 11.64 -0.37 12.73
CA GLU A 89 11.91 0.56 11.65
C GLU A 89 13.41 0.65 11.41
N THR A 90 13.83 0.63 10.14
CA THR A 90 15.21 0.93 9.78
C THR A 90 15.37 2.41 9.45
N VAL A 91 16.60 2.85 9.20
CA VAL A 91 16.93 4.25 8.83
C VAL A 91 16.08 4.75 7.67
N HIS A 92 15.78 3.88 6.71
CA HIS A 92 14.83 4.18 5.63
C HIS A 92 13.49 3.54 5.97
N PRO A 93 12.42 4.33 6.18
CA PRO A 93 11.18 3.79 6.72
C PRO A 93 10.38 2.95 5.71
N MET A 94 10.78 2.94 4.44
CA MET A 94 10.34 1.94 3.45
C MET A 94 10.79 0.52 3.80
N CYS A 95 11.73 0.38 4.73
CA CYS A 95 12.25 -0.88 5.24
C CYS A 95 11.89 -0.99 6.72
N SER A 96 10.83 -1.72 7.01
CA SER A 96 10.33 -1.97 8.36
C SER A 96 9.70 -3.37 8.45
N SER A 97 9.66 -3.95 9.64
CA SER A 97 9.18 -5.33 9.82
C SER A 97 8.85 -5.66 11.28
N LEU A 98 8.11 -6.76 11.48
CA LEU A 98 7.97 -7.43 12.77
C LEU A 98 9.24 -8.20 13.17
N TYR A 99 10.18 -8.40 12.24
CA TYR A 99 11.44 -9.08 12.49
C TYR A 99 12.55 -8.09 12.81
N GLU A 100 13.28 -8.34 13.90
CA GLU A 100 14.44 -7.53 14.28
C GLU A 100 15.52 -7.59 13.17
N PRO A 101 16.07 -6.45 12.73
CA PRO A 101 17.16 -6.43 11.76
C PRO A 101 18.40 -7.19 12.27
N ASN A 102 19.00 -8.00 11.40
CA ASN A 102 20.23 -8.73 11.72
C ASN A 102 21.46 -7.79 11.68
N ALA A 103 21.66 -7.01 12.74
CA ALA A 103 22.75 -6.05 12.83
C ALA A 103 24.15 -6.65 12.61
N PRO A 104 24.50 -7.85 13.14
CA PRO A 104 25.78 -8.50 12.83
C PRO A 104 26.00 -8.77 11.34
N PHE A 105 24.96 -9.19 10.61
CA PHE A 105 25.04 -9.42 9.17
C PHE A 105 25.18 -8.10 8.39
N LEU A 106 24.36 -7.09 8.71
CA LEU A 106 24.37 -5.78 8.06
C LEU A 106 25.74 -5.08 8.16
N LYS A 107 26.44 -5.22 9.30
CA LYS A 107 27.79 -4.69 9.50
C LYS A 107 28.85 -5.23 8.53
N ARG A 108 28.58 -6.34 7.81
CA ARG A 108 29.50 -6.86 6.79
C ARG A 108 29.47 -6.08 5.48
N TYR A 109 28.42 -5.31 5.24
CA TYR A 109 28.17 -4.61 3.97
C TYR A 109 28.19 -3.08 4.11
N ASN A 110 28.07 -2.57 5.34
CA ASN A 110 28.23 -1.15 5.67
C ASN A 110 29.67 -0.89 6.13
N GLY A 111 30.58 -0.66 5.18
CA GLY A 111 31.89 -0.06 5.43
C GLY A 111 31.80 1.45 5.60
#